data_AF-A0A430M0A9-F1
#
_entry.id   AF-A0A430M0A9-F1
#
_cell.length_a   1.000
_cell.length_b   1.000
_cell.length_c   1.000
_cell.angle_alpha   90.00
_cell.angle_beta   90.00
_cell.angle_gamma   90.00
#
_symmetry.space_group_name_H-M   'P 1'
#
loop_
_entity.id
_entity.type
_entity.pdbx_description
1 polymer ?
#
loop_
_entity_poly.entity_id
_entity_poly.type
_entity_poly.pdbx_seq_one_letter_code
_entity_poly.pdbx_strand_id
1 'polypeptide(L)'
;MSNNVDNWKPTREEDIALKEALLTLQKSTDSVLLSPAEQKEEDEQEKKFLLQGHSYFALKAYVMTGKEFPVNGSAFDAKYPEKAFARLLSIDPDIQKETKNGLVAVGSSCSAFYNDKLQNIVRAGSLAVTWSTSTLEHLTDNEDTNLYDYLMVLSDPKYKKLEDRDEAFRKALVGARGCLKLLTRAAEDGKKQADDLRKDLDQFRDATAKLQPDVSALIRKYTAGDQPLLPYLNAEHQKRVQEETKTLDEYNSTFEEWKASTGLAIGVGVSIGWIPLFGWVPLGFLSYNADRLAGSYKRLWESYENLKKENANEALLIESMNNTVKQFDGLEKKILDAIKAVGVLSLMFEQQRQAYELIRTSLGEMGDMADEEDAETRNMFIKNTIKGTQKKLQQLQKAAAGFVKAILTETDMKTLG
;
A
#
# COMPACT_ATOMS: atom_id res chain seq x y z
N MET A 1 9.21 -26.46 27.00
CA MET A 1 10.53 -25.97 27.45
C MET A 1 10.72 -24.59 26.87
N SER A 2 11.03 -23.61 27.72
CA SER A 2 11.19 -22.20 27.32
C SER A 2 12.37 -22.07 26.34
N ASN A 3 12.08 -21.89 25.05
CA ASN A 3 13.09 -21.58 24.04
C ASN A 3 13.53 -20.12 24.23
N ASN A 4 14.47 -19.90 25.13
CA ASN A 4 15.00 -18.58 25.40
C ASN A 4 15.98 -18.19 24.27
N VAL A 5 15.43 -17.57 23.21
CA VAL A 5 16.16 -17.14 22.00
C VAL A 5 17.29 -16.14 22.30
N ASP A 6 17.39 -15.62 23.52
CA ASP A 6 18.27 -14.51 23.89
C ASP A 6 19.45 -14.89 24.81
N ASN A 7 19.80 -16.18 24.89
CA ASN A 7 20.83 -16.67 25.82
C ASN A 7 22.26 -16.29 25.42
N TRP A 8 22.55 -15.99 24.14
CA TRP A 8 23.89 -15.58 23.73
C TRP A 8 24.20 -14.15 24.21
N LYS A 9 25.24 -13.99 25.04
CA LYS A 9 25.64 -12.72 25.65
C LYS A 9 27.08 -12.35 25.25
N PRO A 10 27.29 -11.92 24.00
CA PRO A 10 28.63 -11.59 23.54
C PRO A 10 29.20 -10.39 24.32
N THR A 11 30.51 -10.44 24.57
CA THR A 11 31.25 -9.37 25.27
C THR A 11 32.18 -8.59 24.33
N ARG A 12 32.50 -9.17 23.17
CA ARG A 12 33.32 -8.55 22.12
C ARG A 12 32.47 -7.65 21.23
N GLU A 13 33.01 -6.51 20.82
CA GLU A 13 32.26 -5.48 20.08
C GLU A 13 31.69 -6.02 18.76
N GLU A 14 32.49 -6.79 18.03
CA GLU A 14 32.17 -7.43 16.76
C GLU A 14 31.04 -8.47 16.88
N ASP A 15 30.99 -9.21 17.99
CA ASP A 15 29.97 -10.21 18.27
C ASP A 15 28.67 -9.57 18.79
N ILE A 16 28.77 -8.47 19.55
CA ILE A 16 27.63 -7.61 19.91
C ILE A 16 27.00 -7.02 18.63
N ALA A 17 27.82 -6.46 17.75
CA ALA A 17 27.38 -5.93 16.47
C ALA A 17 26.71 -7.00 15.58
N LEU A 18 27.27 -8.22 15.55
CA LEU A 18 26.66 -9.35 14.85
C LEU A 18 25.28 -9.69 15.42
N LYS A 19 25.16 -9.77 16.75
CA LYS A 19 23.89 -10.04 17.44
C LYS A 19 22.84 -8.99 17.08
N GLU A 20 23.19 -7.70 17.17
CA GLU A 20 22.29 -6.58 16.86
C GLU A 20 21.87 -6.56 15.39
N ALA A 21 22.79 -6.84 14.47
CA ALA A 21 22.50 -6.91 13.04
C ALA A 21 21.51 -8.02 12.72
N LEU A 22 21.70 -9.21 13.28
CA LEU A 22 20.79 -10.36 13.09
C LEU A 22 19.40 -10.06 13.65
N LEU A 23 19.29 -9.44 14.84
CA LEU A 23 18.01 -9.00 15.39
C LEU A 23 17.34 -7.93 14.52
N THR A 24 18.12 -7.02 13.95
CA THR A 24 17.63 -5.97 13.06
C THR A 24 17.08 -6.57 11.76
N LEU A 25 17.79 -7.53 11.15
CA LEU A 25 17.27 -8.29 9.99
C LEU A 25 15.93 -8.94 10.32
N GLN A 26 15.85 -9.60 11.47
CA GLN A 26 14.62 -10.26 11.89
C GLN A 26 13.49 -9.26 12.15
N LYS A 27 13.75 -8.12 12.81
CA LYS A 27 12.69 -7.17 13.23
C LYS A 27 12.25 -6.21 12.13
N SER A 28 13.15 -5.81 11.24
CA SER A 28 12.87 -4.81 10.19
C SER A 28 11.67 -5.19 9.32
N THR A 29 11.51 -6.48 8.96
CA THR A 29 10.40 -6.97 8.16
C THR A 29 9.03 -6.80 8.83
N ASP A 30 8.95 -6.73 10.16
CA ASP A 30 7.68 -6.48 10.84
C ASP A 30 7.15 -5.07 10.59
N SER A 31 8.02 -4.10 10.26
CA SER A 31 7.58 -2.71 10.02
C SER A 31 6.64 -2.57 8.82
N VAL A 32 6.73 -3.49 7.85
CA VAL A 32 5.89 -3.53 6.64
C VAL A 32 4.77 -4.57 6.73
N LEU A 33 4.66 -5.24 7.88
CA LEU A 33 3.64 -6.24 8.17
C LEU A 33 2.73 -5.72 9.29
N LEU A 34 1.48 -5.43 8.97
CA LEU A 34 0.50 -5.05 9.99
C LEU A 34 -0.03 -6.31 10.67
N SER A 35 0.07 -6.35 12.00
CA SER A 35 -0.58 -7.38 12.81
C SER A 35 -2.11 -7.23 12.74
N PRO A 36 -2.86 -8.34 12.74
CA PRO A 36 -4.28 -8.32 13.11
C PRO A 36 -4.43 -7.60 14.47
N ALA A 37 -5.36 -6.66 14.58
CA ALA A 37 -5.71 -6.09 15.87
C ALA A 37 -6.31 -7.21 16.74
N GLU A 38 -5.68 -7.44 17.90
CA GLU A 38 -6.05 -8.30 19.03
C GLU A 38 -7.19 -9.31 18.80
N GLN A 39 -6.83 -10.57 18.54
CA GLN A 39 -7.65 -11.74 18.90
C GLN A 39 -6.85 -13.06 18.88
N LYS A 40 -7.41 -14.07 19.56
CA LYS A 40 -6.79 -15.24 20.21
C LYS A 40 -5.67 -15.96 19.45
N GLU A 41 -4.64 -16.36 20.20
CA GLU A 41 -3.42 -17.08 19.78
C GLU A 41 -3.63 -18.40 19.00
N GLU A 42 -4.85 -18.93 18.94
CA GLU A 42 -5.10 -20.28 18.39
C GLU A 42 -5.27 -20.33 16.86
N ASP A 43 -5.45 -19.18 16.19
CA ASP A 43 -5.47 -19.10 14.73
C ASP A 43 -4.24 -18.29 14.26
N GLU A 44 -3.27 -18.91 13.57
CA GLU A 44 -2.19 -18.19 12.86
C GLU A 44 -2.80 -17.34 11.71
N GLN A 45 -3.40 -16.19 12.04
CA GLN A 45 -3.96 -15.29 11.04
C GLN A 45 -2.85 -14.65 10.20
N GLU A 46 -3.12 -14.52 8.89
CA GLU A 46 -2.17 -13.94 7.94
C GLU A 46 -1.93 -12.45 8.22
N LYS A 47 -0.66 -12.05 8.35
CA LYS A 47 -0.26 -10.64 8.47
C LYS A 47 -0.57 -9.88 7.17
N LYS A 48 -0.88 -8.58 7.28
CA LYS A 48 -1.18 -7.72 6.12
C LYS A 48 0.07 -7.00 5.64
N PHE A 49 0.14 -6.75 4.33
CA PHE A 49 1.16 -5.86 3.80
C PHE A 49 0.74 -4.42 4.08
N LEU A 50 1.65 -3.57 4.54
CA LEU A 50 1.37 -2.18 4.92
C LEU A 50 0.65 -1.38 3.81
N LEU A 51 0.92 -1.68 2.54
CA LEU A 51 0.28 -1.02 1.39
C LEU A 51 -1.15 -1.51 1.10
N GLN A 52 -1.64 -2.57 1.75
CA GLN A 52 -3.06 -2.98 1.72
C GLN A 52 -3.97 -2.04 2.53
N GLY A 53 -3.46 -0.92 3.02
CA GLY A 53 -4.27 0.11 3.67
C GLY A 53 -5.29 0.75 2.74
N HIS A 54 -6.44 1.16 3.31
CA HIS A 54 -7.52 1.86 2.61
C HIS A 54 -7.01 3.04 1.76
N SER A 55 -6.01 3.77 2.25
CA SER A 55 -5.44 4.95 1.60
C SER A 55 -4.87 4.68 0.20
N TYR A 56 -4.32 3.48 -0.07
CA TYR A 56 -3.82 3.11 -1.39
C TYR A 56 -4.93 2.84 -2.40
N PHE A 57 -5.95 2.09 -1.97
CA PHE A 57 -7.11 1.82 -2.82
C PHE A 57 -7.92 3.10 -3.05
N ALA A 58 -7.98 4.00 -2.07
CA ALA A 58 -8.61 5.31 -2.21
C ALA A 58 -7.83 6.20 -3.19
N LEU A 59 -6.49 6.16 -3.19
CA LEU A 59 -5.67 6.83 -4.20
C LEU A 59 -5.91 6.25 -5.59
N LYS A 60 -5.94 4.91 -5.74
CA LYS A 60 -6.27 4.27 -7.02
C LYS A 60 -7.67 4.71 -7.48
N ALA A 61 -8.66 4.70 -6.60
CA ALA A 61 -10.01 5.16 -6.86
C ALA A 61 -10.07 6.62 -7.35
N TYR A 62 -9.33 7.53 -6.71
CA TYR A 62 -9.21 8.92 -7.15
C TYR A 62 -8.65 9.02 -8.57
N VAL A 63 -7.52 8.36 -8.83
CA VAL A 63 -6.88 8.37 -10.16
C VAL A 63 -7.79 7.78 -11.23
N MET A 64 -8.41 6.63 -10.93
CA MET A 64 -9.32 5.94 -11.83
C MET A 64 -10.60 6.72 -12.08
N THR A 65 -11.06 7.54 -11.13
CA THR A 65 -12.23 8.41 -11.33
C THR A 65 -11.85 9.65 -12.11
N GLY A 66 -10.76 10.31 -11.73
CA GLY A 66 -10.29 11.51 -12.39
C GLY A 66 -9.91 11.27 -13.85
N LYS A 67 -9.37 10.09 -14.22
CA LYS A 67 -9.04 9.80 -15.62
C LYS A 67 -10.27 9.75 -16.55
N GLU A 68 -11.48 9.61 -15.99
CA GLU A 68 -12.74 9.66 -16.74
C GLU A 68 -13.19 11.11 -17.00
N PHE A 69 -12.58 12.09 -16.33
CA PHE A 69 -12.84 13.51 -16.60
C PHE A 69 -12.12 13.96 -17.88
N PRO A 70 -12.62 15.01 -18.56
CA PRO A 70 -11.99 15.51 -19.76
C PRO A 70 -10.55 15.96 -19.51
N VAL A 71 -9.65 15.72 -20.47
CA VAL A 71 -8.23 16.12 -20.36
C VAL A 71 -7.90 17.43 -21.06
N ASN A 72 -8.88 18.02 -21.75
CA ASN A 72 -8.76 19.31 -22.44
C ASN A 72 -10.15 19.92 -22.69
N GLY A 73 -10.15 21.16 -23.16
CA GLY A 73 -11.39 21.90 -23.37
C GLY A 73 -12.32 21.30 -24.42
N SER A 74 -11.78 20.74 -25.51
CA SER A 74 -12.58 20.10 -26.56
C SER A 74 -13.29 18.84 -26.04
N ALA A 75 -12.59 17.99 -25.29
CA ALA A 75 -13.18 16.84 -24.62
C ALA A 75 -14.25 17.25 -23.61
N PHE A 76 -14.07 18.38 -22.92
CA PHE A 76 -15.07 18.92 -22.01
C PHE A 76 -16.32 19.36 -22.76
N ASP A 77 -16.18 20.17 -23.80
CA ASP A 77 -17.32 20.72 -24.55
C ASP A 77 -18.12 19.59 -25.25
N ALA A 78 -17.44 18.52 -25.67
CA ALA A 78 -18.06 17.32 -26.22
C ALA A 78 -18.85 16.52 -25.16
N LYS A 79 -18.32 16.41 -23.94
CA LYS A 79 -18.94 15.63 -22.84
C LYS A 79 -20.03 16.41 -22.11
N TYR A 80 -19.87 17.72 -21.97
CA TYR A 80 -20.77 18.62 -21.25
C TYR A 80 -21.12 19.83 -22.14
N PRO A 81 -21.99 19.65 -23.14
CA PRO A 81 -22.42 20.76 -24.00
C PRO A 81 -23.15 21.82 -23.17
N GLU A 82 -23.17 23.07 -23.65
CA GLU A 82 -23.75 24.24 -22.95
C GLU A 82 -25.17 23.99 -22.41
N LYS A 83 -26.00 23.22 -23.13
CA LYS A 83 -27.34 22.80 -22.69
C LYS A 83 -27.36 22.06 -21.34
N ALA A 84 -26.27 21.41 -20.94
CA ALA A 84 -26.12 20.77 -19.62
C ALA A 84 -26.10 21.79 -18.47
N PHE A 85 -25.72 23.04 -18.78
CA PHE A 85 -25.60 24.14 -17.83
C PHE A 85 -26.76 25.14 -17.93
N ALA A 86 -27.73 24.94 -18.83
CA ALA A 86 -28.77 25.93 -19.12
C ALA A 86 -29.52 26.42 -17.87
N ARG A 87 -29.80 25.53 -16.91
CA ARG A 87 -30.44 25.88 -15.62
C ARG A 87 -29.52 26.60 -14.65
N LEU A 88 -28.21 26.41 -14.77
CA LEU A 88 -27.20 26.99 -13.89
C LEU A 88 -26.71 28.35 -14.39
N LEU A 89 -26.65 28.56 -15.70
CA LEU A 89 -26.17 29.81 -16.32
C LEU A 89 -27.01 31.03 -15.97
N SER A 90 -28.29 30.84 -15.63
CA SER A 90 -29.16 31.92 -15.12
C SER A 90 -28.88 32.31 -13.66
N ILE A 91 -28.17 31.45 -12.92
CA ILE A 91 -27.83 31.63 -11.50
C ILE A 91 -26.38 32.10 -11.38
N ASP A 92 -25.48 31.42 -12.07
CA ASP A 92 -24.05 31.72 -12.14
C ASP A 92 -23.60 31.63 -13.61
N PRO A 93 -23.44 32.77 -14.32
CA PRO A 93 -23.02 32.79 -15.72
C PRO A 93 -21.62 32.21 -15.97
N ASP A 94 -20.75 32.18 -14.96
CA ASP A 94 -19.37 31.74 -15.09
C ASP A 94 -19.20 30.23 -14.79
N ILE A 95 -20.25 29.57 -14.26
CA ILE A 95 -20.15 28.20 -13.75
C ILE A 95 -19.66 27.19 -14.79
N GLN A 96 -20.05 27.32 -16.06
CA GLN A 96 -19.58 26.40 -17.09
C GLN A 96 -18.07 26.49 -17.27
N LYS A 97 -17.52 27.70 -17.26
CA LYS A 97 -16.08 27.95 -17.40
C LYS A 97 -15.32 27.45 -16.17
N GLU A 98 -15.85 27.68 -14.97
CA GLU A 98 -15.24 27.19 -13.74
C GLU A 98 -15.25 25.66 -13.67
N THR A 99 -16.37 25.02 -14.00
CA THR A 99 -16.48 23.56 -14.07
C THR A 99 -15.55 22.98 -15.12
N LYS A 100 -15.41 23.64 -16.27
CA LYS A 100 -14.42 23.28 -17.30
C LYS A 100 -13.01 23.30 -16.75
N ASN A 101 -12.61 24.41 -16.12
CA ASN A 101 -11.26 24.54 -15.57
C ASN A 101 -10.99 23.49 -14.49
N GLY A 102 -11.92 23.28 -13.56
CA GLY A 102 -11.77 22.31 -12.48
C GLY A 102 -11.69 20.86 -12.99
N LEU A 103 -12.69 20.42 -13.77
CA LEU A 103 -12.74 19.04 -14.26
C LEU A 103 -11.61 18.73 -15.25
N VAL A 104 -11.23 19.69 -16.10
CA VAL A 104 -10.11 19.50 -17.03
C VAL A 104 -8.79 19.38 -16.28
N ALA A 105 -8.54 20.23 -15.28
CA ALA A 105 -7.29 20.18 -14.52
C ALA A 105 -7.15 18.86 -13.74
N VAL A 106 -8.23 18.40 -13.11
CA VAL A 106 -8.27 17.08 -12.45
C VAL A 106 -8.09 15.96 -13.47
N GLY A 107 -8.82 16.01 -14.59
CA GLY A 107 -8.75 15.02 -15.66
C GLY A 107 -7.34 14.87 -16.22
N SER A 108 -6.71 15.97 -16.61
CA SER A 108 -5.33 15.98 -17.10
C SER A 108 -4.34 15.42 -16.06
N SER A 109 -4.45 15.84 -14.80
CA SER A 109 -3.55 15.38 -13.72
C SER A 109 -3.69 13.88 -13.45
N CYS A 110 -4.93 13.38 -13.33
CA CYS A 110 -5.20 11.97 -13.09
C CYS A 110 -4.89 11.10 -14.30
N SER A 111 -5.17 11.53 -15.52
CA SER A 111 -4.80 10.79 -16.74
C SER A 111 -3.28 10.68 -16.92
N ALA A 112 -2.53 11.76 -16.65
CA ALA A 112 -1.07 11.72 -16.69
C ALA A 112 -0.52 10.71 -15.65
N PHE A 113 -1.01 10.79 -14.41
CA PHE A 113 -0.60 9.84 -13.38
C PHE A 113 -1.02 8.41 -13.70
N TYR A 114 -2.23 8.19 -14.25
CA TYR A 114 -2.71 6.88 -14.66
C TYR A 114 -1.79 6.22 -15.71
N ASN A 115 -1.49 6.96 -16.79
CA ASN A 115 -0.71 6.45 -17.92
C ASN A 115 0.75 6.20 -17.55
N ASP A 116 1.35 7.10 -16.77
CA ASP A 116 2.80 7.10 -16.57
C ASP A 116 3.23 6.47 -15.24
N LYS A 117 2.37 6.51 -14.22
CA LYS A 117 2.77 6.31 -12.82
C LYS A 117 1.91 5.34 -12.01
N LEU A 118 0.67 5.05 -12.39
CA LEU A 118 -0.20 4.15 -11.61
C LEU A 118 0.40 2.73 -11.50
N GLN A 119 1.08 2.26 -12.55
CA GLN A 119 1.81 0.99 -12.50
C GLN A 119 2.89 0.98 -11.41
N ASN A 120 3.45 2.13 -11.04
CA ASN A 120 4.44 2.22 -9.96
C ASN A 120 3.82 1.89 -8.59
N ILE A 121 2.51 2.08 -8.41
CA ILE A 121 1.81 1.64 -7.20
C ILE A 121 1.76 0.11 -7.13
N VAL A 122 1.48 -0.58 -8.24
CA VAL A 122 1.55 -2.05 -8.31
C VAL A 122 2.99 -2.54 -8.07
N ARG A 123 3.98 -1.82 -8.62
CA ARG A 123 5.40 -2.13 -8.43
C ARG A 123 5.82 -2.16 -6.97
N ALA A 124 5.21 -1.39 -6.07
CA ALA A 124 5.55 -1.42 -4.64
C ALA A 124 5.30 -2.81 -4.01
N GLY A 125 4.17 -3.43 -4.37
CA GLY A 125 3.83 -4.79 -3.99
C GLY A 125 4.74 -5.81 -4.66
N SER A 126 4.91 -5.69 -5.98
CA SER A 126 5.79 -6.57 -6.74
C SER A 126 7.24 -6.50 -6.25
N LEU A 127 7.71 -5.33 -5.83
CA LEU A 127 9.03 -5.10 -5.27
C LEU A 127 9.21 -5.90 -3.98
N ALA A 128 8.25 -5.85 -3.05
CA ALA A 128 8.29 -6.62 -1.82
C ALA A 128 8.25 -8.14 -2.10
N VAL A 129 7.48 -8.59 -3.11
CA VAL A 129 7.47 -9.99 -3.55
C VAL A 129 8.83 -10.40 -4.12
N THR A 130 9.35 -9.68 -5.11
CA THR A 130 10.64 -9.98 -5.76
C THR A 130 11.78 -9.94 -4.74
N TRP A 131 11.79 -8.95 -3.85
CA TRP A 131 12.76 -8.84 -2.78
C TRP A 131 12.73 -10.04 -1.84
N SER A 132 11.55 -10.37 -1.30
CA SER A 132 11.42 -11.47 -0.35
C SER A 132 11.78 -12.82 -0.99
N THR A 133 11.38 -13.07 -2.24
CA THR A 133 11.81 -14.25 -3.00
C THR A 133 13.33 -14.33 -3.15
N SER A 134 13.97 -13.30 -3.70
CA SER A 134 15.42 -13.31 -3.93
C SER A 134 16.22 -13.36 -2.62
N THR A 135 15.71 -12.72 -1.57
CA THR A 135 16.33 -12.77 -0.23
C THR A 135 16.24 -14.17 0.34
N LEU A 136 15.09 -14.85 0.25
CA LEU A 136 14.92 -16.23 0.71
C LEU A 136 15.86 -17.20 -0.02
N GLU A 137 15.99 -17.07 -1.34
CA GLU A 137 16.95 -17.84 -2.15
C GLU A 137 18.38 -17.75 -1.60
N HIS A 138 18.86 -16.52 -1.35
CA HIS A 138 20.22 -16.30 -0.85
C HIS A 138 20.39 -16.53 0.66
N LEU A 139 19.30 -16.46 1.43
CA LEU A 139 19.34 -16.61 2.88
C LEU A 139 19.23 -18.08 3.30
N THR A 140 18.33 -18.85 2.70
CA THR A 140 17.98 -20.22 3.15
C THR A 140 17.73 -21.24 2.04
N ASP A 141 17.26 -20.85 0.86
CA ASP A 141 16.61 -21.82 -0.05
C ASP A 141 17.56 -22.41 -1.11
N ASN A 142 18.66 -21.73 -1.47
CA ASN A 142 19.66 -22.30 -2.38
C ASN A 142 20.48 -23.38 -1.69
N GLU A 143 20.31 -24.65 -2.08
CA GLU A 143 21.07 -25.79 -1.57
C GLU A 143 22.59 -25.53 -1.65
N ASP A 144 23.30 -25.79 -0.54
CA ASP A 144 24.75 -25.68 -0.35
C ASP A 144 25.38 -24.29 -0.64
N THR A 145 24.58 -23.28 -0.96
CA THR A 145 25.02 -21.96 -1.42
C THR A 145 24.16 -20.81 -0.89
N ASN A 146 23.72 -20.93 0.36
CA ASN A 146 22.98 -19.90 1.07
C ASN A 146 23.73 -19.39 2.32
N LEU A 147 23.34 -18.21 2.80
CA LEU A 147 23.97 -17.58 3.95
C LEU A 147 23.81 -18.40 5.23
N TYR A 148 22.67 -19.06 5.44
CA TYR A 148 22.43 -19.90 6.62
C TYR A 148 23.47 -21.02 6.72
N ASP A 149 23.69 -21.79 5.67
CA ASP A 149 24.64 -22.90 5.67
C ASP A 149 26.07 -22.43 5.94
N TYR A 150 26.47 -21.32 5.32
CA TYR A 150 27.77 -20.73 5.59
C TYR A 150 27.90 -20.26 7.05
N LEU A 151 26.87 -19.61 7.60
CA LEU A 151 26.87 -19.18 9.00
C LEU A 151 26.90 -20.36 9.98
N MET A 152 26.29 -21.50 9.63
CA MET A 152 26.34 -22.72 10.45
C MET A 152 27.73 -23.34 10.49
N VAL A 153 28.46 -23.34 9.36
CA VAL A 153 29.87 -23.73 9.35
C VAL A 153 30.70 -22.74 10.17
N LEU A 154 30.52 -21.44 9.98
CA LEU A 154 31.31 -20.41 10.69
C LEU A 154 31.06 -20.36 12.20
N SER A 155 29.92 -20.90 12.65
CA SER A 155 29.53 -20.95 14.07
C SER A 155 29.65 -22.36 14.66
N ASP A 156 30.38 -23.27 14.00
CA ASP A 156 30.63 -24.61 14.53
C ASP A 156 31.57 -24.51 15.75
N PRO A 157 31.22 -25.14 16.90
CA PRO A 157 32.07 -25.15 18.10
C PRO A 157 33.51 -25.61 17.87
N LYS A 158 33.78 -26.41 16.82
CA LYS A 158 35.15 -26.83 16.48
C LYS A 158 36.06 -25.67 16.07
N TYR A 159 35.50 -24.52 15.64
CA TYR A 159 36.27 -23.33 15.24
C TYR A 159 36.35 -22.27 16.34
N LYS A 160 36.14 -22.66 17.62
CA LYS A 160 36.25 -21.75 18.76
C LYS A 160 37.62 -21.09 18.87
N LYS A 161 38.68 -21.72 18.34
CA LYS A 161 40.04 -21.15 18.26
C LYS A 161 40.46 -20.88 16.82
N LEU A 162 41.29 -19.85 16.65
CA LEU A 162 41.86 -19.46 15.36
C LEU A 162 42.63 -20.59 14.66
N GLU A 163 43.41 -21.38 15.38
CA GLU A 163 44.22 -22.48 14.82
C GLU A 163 43.39 -23.64 14.24
N ASP A 164 42.14 -23.80 14.68
CA ASP A 164 41.25 -24.89 14.25
C ASP A 164 40.54 -24.56 12.92
N ARG A 165 40.72 -23.35 12.37
CA ARG A 165 40.06 -22.86 11.15
C ARG A 165 40.64 -23.48 9.88
N ASP A 166 39.98 -24.53 9.44
CA ASP A 166 40.32 -25.31 8.25
C ASP A 166 39.84 -24.66 6.91
N GLU A 167 39.98 -25.41 5.82
CA GLU A 167 39.56 -24.97 4.48
C GLU A 167 38.03 -24.81 4.36
N ALA A 168 37.24 -25.61 5.07
CA ALA A 168 35.78 -25.49 5.06
C ALA A 168 35.36 -24.16 5.71
N PHE A 169 36.01 -23.76 6.81
CA PHE A 169 35.81 -22.44 7.41
C PHE A 169 36.11 -21.31 6.41
N ARG A 170 37.26 -21.35 5.72
CA ARG A 170 37.65 -20.30 4.77
C ARG A 170 36.67 -20.20 3.59
N LYS A 171 36.25 -21.34 3.04
CA LYS A 171 35.24 -21.38 1.97
C LYS A 171 33.90 -20.81 2.44
N ALA A 172 33.45 -21.17 3.64
CA ALA A 172 32.22 -20.63 4.21
C ALA A 172 32.31 -19.12 4.43
N LEU A 173 33.46 -18.61 4.88
CA LEU A 173 33.66 -17.17 5.07
C LEU A 173 33.58 -16.40 3.75
N VAL A 174 34.22 -16.91 2.69
CA VAL A 174 34.16 -16.31 1.35
C VAL A 174 32.73 -16.37 0.81
N GLY A 175 32.05 -17.51 0.95
CA GLY A 175 30.66 -17.70 0.54
C GLY A 175 29.70 -16.75 1.25
N ALA A 176 29.75 -16.69 2.59
CA ALA A 176 28.93 -15.79 3.40
C ALA A 176 29.10 -14.33 2.99
N ARG A 177 30.35 -13.87 2.81
CA ARG A 177 30.64 -12.50 2.37
C ARG A 177 30.12 -12.22 0.96
N GLY A 178 30.15 -13.22 0.08
CA GLY A 178 29.53 -13.18 -1.25
C GLY A 178 28.01 -12.98 -1.16
N CYS A 179 27.31 -13.83 -0.42
CA CYS A 179 25.86 -13.74 -0.21
C CYS A 179 25.46 -12.39 0.41
N LEU A 180 26.15 -11.95 1.46
CA LEU A 180 25.87 -10.67 2.13
C LEU A 180 26.07 -9.47 1.19
N LYS A 181 27.07 -9.51 0.30
CA LYS A 181 27.28 -8.47 -0.70
C LYS A 181 26.15 -8.42 -1.74
N LEU A 182 25.63 -9.57 -2.17
CA LEU A 182 24.47 -9.64 -3.07
C LEU A 182 23.21 -9.11 -2.38
N LEU A 183 22.93 -9.57 -1.16
CA LEU A 183 21.81 -9.14 -0.34
C LEU A 183 21.85 -7.62 -0.06
N THR A 184 23.03 -7.08 0.24
CA THR A 184 23.21 -5.63 0.43
C THR A 184 22.83 -4.84 -0.82
N ARG A 185 23.33 -5.25 -2.00
CA ARG A 185 23.04 -4.57 -3.26
C ARG A 185 21.56 -4.63 -3.61
N ALA A 186 20.95 -5.79 -3.44
CA ALA A 186 19.54 -5.95 -3.73
C ALA A 186 18.66 -5.13 -2.74
N ALA A 187 19.08 -4.97 -1.47
CA ALA A 187 18.42 -4.09 -0.52
C ALA A 187 18.55 -2.61 -0.94
N GLU A 188 19.73 -2.21 -1.42
CA GLU A 188 19.99 -0.87 -1.95
C GLU A 188 19.13 -0.56 -3.20
N ASP A 189 19.03 -1.52 -4.13
CA ASP A 189 18.17 -1.41 -5.30
C ASP A 189 16.69 -1.34 -4.90
N GLY A 190 16.28 -2.12 -3.89
CA GLY A 190 14.93 -2.07 -3.34
C GLY A 190 14.60 -0.72 -2.70
N LYS A 191 15.53 -0.18 -1.90
CA LYS A 191 15.42 1.16 -1.31
C LYS A 191 15.27 2.22 -2.40
N LYS A 192 16.10 2.18 -3.44
CA LYS A 192 16.06 3.14 -4.55
C LYS A 192 14.70 3.13 -5.25
N GLN A 193 14.17 1.93 -5.55
CA GLN A 193 12.85 1.80 -6.17
C GLN A 193 11.72 2.33 -5.27
N ALA A 194 11.80 2.08 -3.96
CA ALA A 194 10.85 2.64 -3.00
C ALA A 194 10.95 4.17 -2.92
N ASP A 195 12.15 4.74 -2.91
CA ASP A 195 12.37 6.19 -2.90
C ASP A 195 11.88 6.87 -4.19
N ASP A 196 12.09 6.24 -5.35
CA ASP A 196 11.59 6.74 -6.64
C ASP A 196 10.06 6.76 -6.66
N LEU A 197 9.40 5.71 -6.18
CA LEU A 197 7.94 5.69 -6.03
C LEU A 197 7.45 6.76 -5.05
N ARG A 198 8.12 6.90 -3.90
CA ARG A 198 7.78 7.94 -2.92
C ARG A 198 7.84 9.32 -3.55
N LYS A 199 8.88 9.60 -4.35
CA LYS A 199 9.03 10.85 -5.09
C LYS A 199 7.91 11.08 -6.10
N ASP A 200 7.51 10.05 -6.86
CA ASP A 200 6.38 10.13 -7.78
C ASP A 200 5.07 10.48 -7.03
N LEU A 201 4.84 9.89 -5.86
CA LEU A 201 3.67 10.19 -5.01
C LEU A 201 3.73 11.60 -4.41
N ASP A 202 4.90 12.06 -3.96
CA ASP A 202 5.11 13.43 -3.47
C ASP A 202 4.82 14.46 -4.58
N GLN A 203 5.28 14.22 -5.81
CA GLN A 203 4.97 15.06 -6.97
C GLN A 203 3.47 15.11 -7.28
N PHE A 204 2.80 13.96 -7.20
CA PHE A 204 1.36 13.88 -7.40
C PHE A 204 0.57 14.60 -6.30
N ARG A 205 1.02 14.50 -5.04
CA ARG A 205 0.47 15.28 -3.93
C ARG A 205 0.58 16.78 -4.21
N ASP A 206 1.75 17.24 -4.61
CA ASP A 206 1.99 18.67 -4.85
C ASP A 206 1.16 19.20 -6.02
N ALA A 207 0.99 18.39 -7.07
CA ALA A 207 0.08 18.71 -8.17
C ALA A 207 -1.38 18.80 -7.68
N THR A 208 -1.82 17.82 -6.89
CA THR A 208 -3.20 17.78 -6.33
C THR A 208 -3.45 18.96 -5.39
N ALA A 209 -2.49 19.29 -4.52
CA ALA A 209 -2.58 20.40 -3.58
C ALA A 209 -2.72 21.76 -4.29
N LYS A 210 -2.10 21.93 -5.46
CA LYS A 210 -2.27 23.14 -6.28
C LYS A 210 -3.68 23.27 -6.86
N LEU A 211 -4.34 22.14 -7.16
CA LEU A 211 -5.72 22.13 -7.68
C LEU A 211 -6.75 22.30 -6.57
N GLN A 212 -6.40 21.94 -5.34
CA GLN A 212 -7.36 21.81 -4.25
C GLN A 212 -8.13 23.10 -3.91
N PRO A 213 -7.55 24.31 -3.90
CA PRO A 213 -8.31 25.54 -3.64
C PRO A 213 -9.44 25.76 -4.66
N ASP A 214 -9.12 25.66 -5.95
CA ASP A 214 -10.07 25.90 -7.04
C ASP A 214 -11.16 24.82 -7.07
N VAL A 215 -10.77 23.55 -6.92
CA VAL A 215 -11.72 22.44 -6.90
C VAL A 215 -12.60 22.49 -5.64
N SER A 216 -12.06 22.89 -4.49
CA SER A 216 -12.85 23.04 -3.25
C SER A 216 -13.84 24.20 -3.35
N ALA A 217 -13.45 25.31 -3.99
CA ALA A 217 -14.35 26.42 -4.27
C ALA A 217 -15.49 25.97 -5.21
N LEU A 218 -15.16 25.23 -6.27
CA LEU A 218 -16.14 24.64 -7.18
C LEU A 218 -17.10 23.68 -6.45
N ILE A 219 -16.57 22.75 -5.65
CA ILE A 219 -17.36 21.83 -4.82
C ILE A 219 -18.33 22.60 -3.93
N ARG A 220 -17.87 23.69 -3.28
CA ARG A 220 -18.72 24.52 -2.41
C ARG A 220 -19.86 25.15 -3.20
N LYS A 221 -19.63 25.71 -4.39
CA LYS A 221 -20.70 26.26 -5.24
C LYS A 221 -21.78 25.22 -5.57
N TYR A 222 -21.36 23.99 -5.85
CA TYR A 222 -22.29 22.92 -6.21
C TYR A 222 -23.07 22.33 -5.03
N THR A 223 -22.48 22.29 -3.84
CA THR A 223 -23.01 21.50 -2.72
C THR A 223 -23.44 22.32 -1.49
N ALA A 224 -23.00 23.57 -1.34
CA ALA A 224 -23.17 24.35 -0.13
C ALA A 224 -23.43 25.85 -0.43
N GLY A 225 -23.65 26.63 0.63
CA GLY A 225 -23.94 28.07 0.56
C GLY A 225 -25.43 28.39 0.41
N ASP A 226 -25.74 29.66 0.13
CA ASP A 226 -27.12 30.15 0.05
C ASP A 226 -27.85 29.67 -1.22
N GLN A 227 -27.10 29.32 -2.28
CA GLN A 227 -27.61 28.84 -3.56
C GLN A 227 -26.79 27.66 -4.10
N PRO A 228 -26.87 26.47 -3.48
CA PRO A 228 -26.17 25.28 -3.98
C PRO A 228 -26.71 24.89 -5.35
N LEU A 229 -25.84 24.63 -6.33
CA LEU A 229 -26.24 24.45 -7.72
C LEU A 229 -26.83 23.06 -8.05
N LEU A 230 -26.40 21.99 -7.37
CA LEU A 230 -26.87 20.63 -7.67
C LEU A 230 -28.40 20.45 -7.56
N PRO A 231 -29.10 21.02 -6.55
CA PRO A 231 -30.56 20.97 -6.47
C PRO A 231 -31.30 21.61 -7.65
N TYR A 232 -30.72 22.62 -8.32
CA TYR A 232 -31.32 23.24 -9.51
C TYR A 232 -31.27 22.33 -10.74
N LEU A 233 -30.29 21.42 -10.79
CA LEU A 233 -30.26 20.37 -11.82
C LEU A 233 -31.34 19.32 -11.52
N ASN A 234 -31.32 18.72 -10.31
CA ASN A 234 -32.36 17.78 -9.90
C ASN A 234 -32.42 17.59 -8.36
N ALA A 235 -33.35 18.28 -7.69
CA ALA A 235 -33.49 18.24 -6.23
C ALA A 235 -33.84 16.86 -5.66
N GLU A 236 -34.71 16.08 -6.32
CA GLU A 236 -35.10 14.75 -5.84
C GLU A 236 -33.90 13.79 -5.88
N HIS A 237 -33.16 13.79 -6.98
CA HIS A 237 -31.98 12.97 -7.15
C HIS A 237 -30.90 13.36 -6.13
N GLN A 238 -30.70 14.66 -5.87
CA GLN A 238 -29.75 15.10 -4.85
C GLN A 238 -30.14 14.66 -3.44
N LYS A 239 -31.43 14.70 -3.10
CA LYS A 239 -31.91 14.19 -1.82
C LYS A 239 -31.56 12.69 -1.66
N ARG A 240 -31.77 11.88 -2.71
CA ARG A 240 -31.39 10.46 -2.70
C ARG A 240 -29.88 10.27 -2.55
N VAL A 241 -29.07 11.07 -3.25
CA VAL A 241 -27.60 11.04 -3.10
C VAL A 241 -27.19 11.31 -1.66
N GLN A 242 -27.79 12.30 -1.00
CA GLN A 242 -27.50 12.62 0.40
C GLN A 242 -27.90 11.49 1.36
N GLU A 243 -29.08 10.91 1.19
CA GLU A 243 -29.59 9.80 2.02
C GLU A 243 -28.69 8.56 1.90
N GLU A 244 -28.32 8.18 0.68
CA GLU A 244 -27.48 7.00 0.44
C GLU A 244 -25.99 7.29 0.76
N THR A 245 -25.54 8.55 0.62
CA THR A 245 -24.22 8.98 1.10
C THR A 245 -24.11 8.83 2.61
N LYS A 246 -25.10 9.29 3.37
CA LYS A 246 -25.11 9.13 4.83
C LYS A 246 -25.07 7.66 5.22
N THR A 247 -25.84 6.84 4.51
CA THR A 247 -25.84 5.39 4.67
C THR A 247 -24.43 4.82 4.45
N LEU A 248 -23.74 5.23 3.38
CA LEU A 248 -22.36 4.81 3.08
C LEU A 248 -21.35 5.31 4.12
N ASP A 249 -21.48 6.56 4.57
CA ASP A 249 -20.57 7.17 5.54
C ASP A 249 -20.74 6.55 6.95
N GLU A 250 -21.96 6.21 7.36
CA GLU A 250 -22.24 5.42 8.57
C GLU A 250 -21.61 4.01 8.51
N TYR A 251 -21.56 3.40 7.32
CA TYR A 251 -20.87 2.13 7.13
C TYR A 251 -19.33 2.28 7.02
N ASN A 252 -18.82 3.43 6.55
CA ASN A 252 -17.38 3.73 6.57
C ASN A 252 -16.84 3.75 8.02
N SER A 253 -17.62 4.26 8.99
CA SER A 253 -17.27 4.13 10.40
C SER A 253 -17.21 2.66 10.85
N THR A 254 -18.13 1.82 10.37
CA THR A 254 -18.10 0.37 10.64
C THR A 254 -16.90 -0.31 9.99
N PHE A 255 -16.35 0.20 8.88
CA PHE A 255 -15.14 -0.34 8.27
C PHE A 255 -13.88 -0.05 9.09
N GLU A 256 -13.71 1.16 9.62
CA GLU A 256 -12.59 1.46 10.53
C GLU A 256 -12.75 0.72 11.87
N GLU A 257 -13.97 0.58 12.38
CA GLU A 257 -14.27 -0.29 13.53
C GLU A 257 -14.04 -1.78 13.23
N TRP A 258 -14.40 -2.28 12.05
CA TRP A 258 -14.15 -3.65 11.59
C TRP A 258 -12.65 -3.92 11.37
N LYS A 259 -11.94 -2.97 10.77
CA LYS A 259 -10.47 -2.97 10.61
C LYS A 259 -9.77 -2.98 11.97
N ALA A 260 -10.32 -2.28 12.96
CA ALA A 260 -9.83 -2.26 14.32
C ALA A 260 -10.24 -3.49 15.15
N SER A 261 -11.36 -4.17 14.82
CA SER A 261 -11.94 -5.24 15.67
C SER A 261 -11.73 -6.67 15.18
N THR A 262 -11.52 -6.89 13.88
CA THR A 262 -11.51 -8.25 13.32
C THR A 262 -10.16 -8.72 12.81
N GLY A 263 -9.23 -7.81 12.46
CA GLY A 263 -7.99 -8.19 11.78
C GLY A 263 -8.17 -8.86 10.40
N LEU A 264 -9.39 -9.29 10.05
CA LEU A 264 -9.81 -10.19 8.98
C LEU A 264 -10.02 -9.50 7.62
N ALA A 265 -9.18 -8.54 7.27
CA ALA A 265 -9.08 -8.10 5.86
C ALA A 265 -8.14 -9.02 5.06
N ILE A 266 -8.23 -10.33 5.30
CA ILE A 266 -7.33 -11.33 4.71
C ILE A 266 -7.80 -11.67 3.29
N GLY A 267 -6.89 -11.53 2.33
CA GLY A 267 -6.72 -12.46 1.21
C GLY A 267 -7.72 -12.44 0.05
N VAL A 268 -8.97 -12.04 0.25
CA VAL A 268 -10.01 -12.06 -0.79
C VAL A 268 -10.98 -10.91 -0.53
N GLY A 269 -11.04 -9.89 -1.40
CA GLY A 269 -12.21 -8.99 -1.45
C GLY A 269 -11.95 -7.48 -1.47
N VAL A 270 -10.72 -6.98 -1.36
CA VAL A 270 -10.46 -5.55 -1.62
C VAL A 270 -10.14 -5.34 -3.10
N SER A 271 -11.16 -5.13 -3.92
CA SER A 271 -11.05 -4.64 -5.30
C SER A 271 -11.42 -3.16 -5.36
N ILE A 272 -11.50 -2.58 -6.57
CA ILE A 272 -12.20 -1.32 -6.80
C ILE A 272 -13.38 -1.56 -7.74
N GLY A 273 -14.45 -0.78 -7.57
CA GLY A 273 -15.63 -0.85 -8.42
C GLY A 273 -16.20 0.53 -8.70
N TRP A 274 -16.79 0.68 -9.89
CA TRP A 274 -17.40 1.93 -10.32
C TRP A 274 -18.83 2.05 -9.81
N ILE A 275 -19.15 3.19 -9.22
CA ILE A 275 -20.50 3.62 -8.89
C ILE A 275 -20.70 5.01 -9.51
N PRO A 276 -21.73 5.23 -10.36
CA PRO A 276 -21.85 6.46 -11.16
C PRO A 276 -21.61 7.74 -10.36
N LEU A 277 -22.23 7.88 -9.18
CA LEU A 277 -22.19 9.11 -8.37
C LEU A 277 -21.07 9.15 -7.31
N PHE A 278 -20.30 8.08 -7.17
CA PHE A 278 -19.13 8.04 -6.29
C PHE A 278 -17.82 7.80 -7.06
N GLY A 279 -17.89 7.49 -8.34
CA GLY A 279 -16.77 7.05 -9.16
C GLY A 279 -16.29 5.67 -8.74
N TRP A 280 -15.00 5.44 -8.90
CA TRP A 280 -14.34 4.25 -8.37
C TRP A 280 -14.26 4.31 -6.85
N VAL A 281 -14.60 3.23 -6.17
CA VAL A 281 -14.44 3.09 -4.71
C VAL A 281 -13.78 1.75 -4.36
N PRO A 282 -13.02 1.67 -3.26
CA PRO A 282 -12.54 0.38 -2.72
C PRO A 282 -13.71 -0.53 -2.32
N LEU A 283 -13.71 -1.80 -2.74
CA LEU A 283 -14.80 -2.77 -2.54
C LEU A 283 -14.60 -3.76 -1.38
N GLY A 284 -13.43 -3.74 -0.73
CA GLY A 284 -13.26 -4.39 0.58
C GLY A 284 -14.22 -3.83 1.64
N PHE A 285 -14.72 -2.63 1.36
CA PHE A 285 -15.83 -1.94 1.99
C PHE A 285 -17.19 -2.66 1.85
N LEU A 286 -17.38 -3.48 0.80
CA LEU A 286 -18.70 -4.02 0.41
C LEU A 286 -18.95 -5.47 0.83
N SER A 287 -17.94 -6.34 0.80
CA SER A 287 -18.15 -7.80 0.88
C SER A 287 -18.73 -8.30 2.21
N TYR A 288 -18.43 -7.64 3.35
CA TYR A 288 -18.97 -8.02 4.66
C TYR A 288 -20.45 -7.58 4.85
N ASN A 289 -20.90 -6.59 4.09
CA ASN A 289 -22.25 -6.00 4.16
C ASN A 289 -22.96 -6.03 2.81
N ALA A 290 -22.57 -6.95 1.93
CA ALA A 290 -22.88 -6.93 0.49
C ALA A 290 -24.39 -6.82 0.24
N ASP A 291 -25.19 -7.59 0.97
CA ASP A 291 -26.65 -7.62 0.82
C ASP A 291 -27.32 -6.30 1.19
N ARG A 292 -26.78 -5.56 2.18
CA ARG A 292 -27.34 -4.26 2.62
C ARG A 292 -26.87 -3.10 1.74
N LEU A 293 -25.60 -3.13 1.31
CA LEU A 293 -25.04 -2.12 0.41
C LEU A 293 -25.55 -2.29 -1.03
N ALA A 294 -25.78 -3.53 -1.49
CA ALA A 294 -26.33 -3.82 -2.81
C ALA A 294 -27.69 -3.14 -3.04
N GLY A 295 -28.55 -3.10 -2.01
CA GLY A 295 -29.84 -2.41 -2.08
C GLY A 295 -29.70 -0.90 -2.30
N SER A 296 -28.81 -0.25 -1.53
CA SER A 296 -28.49 1.18 -1.68
C SER A 296 -27.87 1.49 -3.05
N TYR A 297 -26.95 0.65 -3.52
CA TYR A 297 -26.35 0.82 -4.84
C TYR A 297 -27.36 0.64 -5.97
N LYS A 298 -28.19 -0.40 -5.89
CA LYS A 298 -29.23 -0.64 -6.88
C LYS A 298 -30.16 0.56 -6.98
N ARG A 299 -30.58 1.15 -5.86
CA ARG A 299 -31.42 2.36 -5.84
C ARG A 299 -30.72 3.58 -6.46
N LEU A 300 -29.44 3.81 -6.13
CA LEU A 300 -28.67 4.90 -6.75
C LEU A 300 -28.49 4.70 -8.25
N TRP A 301 -28.20 3.47 -8.67
CA TRP A 301 -28.06 3.10 -10.06
C TRP A 301 -29.36 3.30 -10.83
N GLU A 302 -30.49 2.79 -10.32
CA GLU A 302 -31.81 2.98 -10.91
C GLU A 302 -32.20 4.47 -10.98
N SER A 303 -31.94 5.23 -9.93
CA SER A 303 -32.20 6.67 -9.92
C SER A 303 -31.36 7.42 -10.95
N TYR A 304 -30.08 7.07 -11.09
CA TYR A 304 -29.20 7.65 -12.10
C TYR A 304 -29.62 7.27 -13.53
N GLU A 305 -30.00 6.01 -13.78
CA GLU A 305 -30.50 5.57 -15.08
C GLU A 305 -31.81 6.28 -15.47
N ASN A 306 -32.69 6.54 -14.50
CA ASN A 306 -33.89 7.35 -14.74
C ASN A 306 -33.54 8.81 -15.06
N LEU A 307 -32.64 9.42 -14.30
CA LEU A 307 -32.14 10.78 -14.57
C LEU A 307 -31.52 10.88 -15.97
N LYS A 308 -30.76 9.87 -16.38
CA LYS A 308 -30.14 9.81 -17.71
C LYS A 308 -31.15 9.69 -18.84
N LYS A 309 -32.26 8.97 -18.62
CA LYS A 309 -33.40 8.90 -19.57
C LYS A 309 -34.11 10.25 -19.70
N GLU A 310 -34.26 10.98 -18.60
CA GLU A 310 -34.91 12.29 -18.57
C GLU A 310 -34.04 13.38 -19.21
N ASN A 311 -32.77 13.47 -18.81
CA ASN A 311 -31.82 14.42 -19.35
C ASN A 311 -30.38 13.91 -19.23
N ALA A 312 -29.91 13.23 -20.26
CA ALA A 312 -28.57 12.63 -20.28
C ALA A 312 -27.42 13.64 -20.01
N ASN A 313 -27.54 14.90 -20.43
CA ASN A 313 -26.43 15.86 -20.29
C ASN A 313 -26.35 16.39 -18.85
N GLU A 314 -27.48 16.73 -18.24
CA GLU A 314 -27.53 17.12 -16.82
C GLU A 314 -27.15 15.93 -15.91
N ALA A 315 -27.53 14.70 -16.27
CA ALA A 315 -27.15 13.50 -15.54
C ALA A 315 -25.63 13.33 -15.46
N LEU A 316 -24.92 13.48 -16.59
CA LEU A 316 -23.46 13.40 -16.63
C LEU A 316 -22.78 14.50 -15.81
N LEU A 317 -23.34 15.72 -15.84
CA LEU A 317 -22.82 16.82 -15.02
C LEU A 317 -23.00 16.55 -13.52
N ILE A 318 -24.19 16.10 -13.11
CA ILE A 318 -24.48 15.69 -11.73
C ILE A 318 -23.52 14.60 -11.27
N GLU A 319 -23.34 13.57 -12.10
CA GLU A 319 -22.42 12.46 -11.85
C GLU A 319 -20.99 12.95 -11.59
N SER A 320 -20.48 13.79 -12.49
CA SER A 320 -19.10 14.27 -12.44
C SER A 320 -18.85 15.17 -11.23
N MET A 321 -19.83 15.99 -10.85
CA MET A 321 -19.74 16.83 -9.67
C MET A 321 -19.81 16.01 -8.38
N ASN A 322 -20.71 15.03 -8.29
CA ASN A 322 -20.77 14.13 -7.13
C ASN A 322 -19.49 13.30 -6.98
N ASN A 323 -18.93 12.82 -8.10
CA ASN A 323 -17.63 12.15 -8.12
C ASN A 323 -16.52 13.08 -7.62
N THR A 324 -16.50 14.33 -8.07
CA THR A 324 -15.50 15.31 -7.63
C THR A 324 -15.60 15.56 -6.12
N VAL A 325 -16.82 15.76 -5.59
CA VAL A 325 -17.07 15.93 -4.15
C VAL A 325 -16.52 14.76 -3.35
N LYS A 326 -16.85 13.54 -3.77
CA LYS A 326 -16.53 12.33 -3.01
C LYS A 326 -15.07 11.92 -3.11
N GLN A 327 -14.44 12.17 -4.24
CA GLN A 327 -13.04 11.82 -4.47
C GLN A 327 -12.05 12.81 -3.84
N PHE A 328 -12.43 14.09 -3.70
CA PHE A 328 -11.62 15.09 -3.00
C PHE A 328 -11.73 15.00 -1.47
N ASP A 329 -12.76 14.35 -0.94
CA ASP A 329 -12.93 14.18 0.50
C ASP A 329 -11.76 13.37 1.12
N GLY A 330 -11.03 14.02 2.03
CA GLY A 330 -9.85 13.44 2.70
C GLY A 330 -8.71 13.02 1.76
N LEU A 331 -8.69 13.46 0.50
CA LEU A 331 -7.71 13.02 -0.51
C LEU A 331 -6.26 13.29 -0.12
N GLU A 332 -5.98 14.48 0.41
CA GLU A 332 -4.64 14.86 0.87
C GLU A 332 -4.10 13.87 1.91
N LYS A 333 -4.92 13.55 2.92
CA LYS A 333 -4.59 12.56 3.95
C LYS A 333 -4.33 11.17 3.33
N LYS A 334 -5.17 10.73 2.40
CA LYS A 334 -5.01 9.44 1.71
C LYS A 334 -3.69 9.36 0.93
N ILE A 335 -3.30 10.42 0.24
CA ILE A 335 -2.00 10.50 -0.46
C ILE A 335 -0.84 10.49 0.54
N LEU A 336 -0.92 11.25 1.63
CA LEU A 336 0.11 11.29 2.68
C LEU A 336 0.31 9.92 3.36
N ASP A 337 -0.78 9.21 3.66
CA ASP A 337 -0.71 7.85 4.21
C ASP A 337 -0.02 6.89 3.25
N ALA A 338 -0.30 7.00 1.93
CA ALA A 338 0.37 6.20 0.91
C ALA A 338 1.87 6.49 0.87
N ILE A 339 2.27 7.77 0.85
CA ILE A 339 3.67 8.23 0.90
C ILE A 339 4.37 7.67 2.15
N LYS A 340 3.73 7.79 3.32
CA LYS A 340 4.26 7.29 4.59
C LYS A 340 4.55 5.80 4.51
N ALA A 341 3.63 5.02 3.95
CA ALA A 341 3.79 3.58 3.86
C ALA A 341 4.89 3.15 2.88
N VAL A 342 5.11 3.85 1.75
CA VAL A 342 6.32 3.61 0.92
C VAL A 342 7.58 4.00 1.69
N GLY A 343 7.53 5.08 2.47
CA GLY A 343 8.64 5.50 3.32
C GLY A 343 9.05 4.42 4.32
N VAL A 344 8.10 3.71 4.91
CA VAL A 344 8.37 2.56 5.79
C VAL A 344 9.00 1.40 5.02
N LEU A 345 8.55 1.12 3.79
CA LEU A 345 9.17 0.12 2.93
C LEU A 345 10.63 0.48 2.59
N SER A 346 10.91 1.74 2.24
CA SER A 346 12.26 2.25 2.02
C SER A 346 13.14 2.11 3.27
N LEU A 347 12.60 2.42 4.45
CA LEU A 347 13.30 2.26 5.72
C LEU A 347 13.63 0.79 6.03
N MET A 348 12.72 -0.14 5.77
CA MET A 348 12.97 -1.58 5.91
C MET A 348 14.18 -2.00 5.06
N PHE A 349 14.22 -1.58 3.79
CA PHE A 349 15.35 -1.88 2.91
C PHE A 349 16.67 -1.31 3.44
N GLU A 350 16.67 -0.06 3.92
CA GLU A 350 17.87 0.55 4.49
C GLU A 350 18.36 -0.20 5.74
N GLN A 351 17.45 -0.58 6.64
CA GLN A 351 17.79 -1.37 7.82
C GLN A 351 18.38 -2.72 7.46
N GLN A 352 17.81 -3.41 6.46
CA GLN A 352 18.35 -4.69 5.99
C GLN A 352 19.71 -4.53 5.33
N ARG A 353 19.89 -3.50 4.48
CA ARG A 353 21.19 -3.15 3.87
C ARG A 353 22.27 -2.94 4.94
N GLN A 354 21.99 -2.12 5.95
CA GLN A 354 22.92 -1.85 7.05
C GLN A 354 23.25 -3.11 7.83
N ALA A 355 22.24 -3.93 8.14
CA ALA A 355 22.44 -5.15 8.90
C ALA A 355 23.27 -6.20 8.11
N TYR A 356 23.04 -6.35 6.80
CA TYR A 356 23.88 -7.24 5.96
C TYR A 356 25.34 -6.77 5.91
N GLU A 357 25.57 -5.47 5.79
CA GLU A 357 26.92 -4.90 5.82
C GLU A 357 27.61 -5.08 7.19
N LEU A 358 26.85 -4.93 8.28
CA LEU A 358 27.38 -5.13 9.63
C LEU A 358 27.75 -6.60 9.86
N ILE A 359 26.87 -7.55 9.48
CA ILE A 359 27.19 -8.99 9.53
C ILE A 359 28.45 -9.27 8.70
N ARG A 360 28.55 -8.71 7.48
CA ARG A 360 29.70 -8.94 6.60
C ARG A 360 31.01 -8.47 7.23
N THR A 361 30.97 -7.35 7.94
CA THR A 361 32.13 -6.77 8.62
C THR A 361 32.50 -7.61 9.85
N SER A 362 31.52 -7.93 10.71
CA SER A 362 31.72 -8.81 11.88
C SER A 362 32.27 -10.18 11.51
N LEU A 363 31.84 -10.77 10.39
CA LEU A 363 32.39 -12.04 9.89
C LEU A 363 33.87 -11.93 9.50
N GLY A 364 34.32 -10.76 9.04
CA GLY A 364 35.73 -10.49 8.72
C GLY A 364 36.62 -10.34 9.94
N GLU A 365 36.03 -10.02 11.09
CA GLU A 365 36.72 -9.68 12.34
C GLU A 365 36.55 -10.76 13.43
N MET A 366 35.96 -11.92 13.08
CA MET A 366 35.77 -13.01 14.04
C MET A 366 37.10 -13.48 14.62
N GLY A 367 37.26 -13.39 15.94
CA GLY A 367 38.37 -14.00 16.67
C GLY A 367 37.94 -15.24 17.44
N ASP A 368 38.65 -15.57 18.51
CA ASP A 368 38.34 -16.71 19.36
C ASP A 368 37.00 -16.52 20.09
N MET A 369 36.27 -17.62 20.26
CA MET A 369 35.07 -17.68 21.11
C MET A 369 35.50 -17.87 22.57
N ALA A 370 34.71 -17.36 23.52
CA ALA A 370 35.12 -17.34 24.93
C ALA A 370 35.29 -18.75 25.52
N ASP A 371 34.32 -19.63 25.24
CA ASP A 371 34.32 -21.03 25.63
C ASP A 371 33.34 -21.83 24.74
N GLU A 372 33.12 -23.10 25.08
CA GLU A 372 32.23 -24.00 24.33
C GLU A 372 30.75 -23.61 24.47
N GLU A 373 30.35 -23.07 25.63
CA GLU A 373 28.98 -22.61 25.88
C GLU A 373 28.67 -21.35 25.04
N ASP A 374 29.61 -20.41 24.95
CA ASP A 374 29.51 -19.24 24.06
C ASP A 374 29.38 -19.68 22.59
N ALA A 375 30.16 -20.66 22.16
CA ALA A 375 30.09 -21.20 20.79
C ALA A 375 28.71 -21.84 20.49
N GLU A 376 28.20 -22.67 21.39
CA GLU A 376 26.90 -23.32 21.25
C GLU A 376 25.74 -22.33 21.29
N THR A 377 25.77 -21.37 22.23
CA THR A 377 24.72 -20.36 22.35
C THR A 377 24.71 -19.40 21.16
N ARG A 378 25.88 -19.02 20.63
CA ARG A 378 26.02 -18.27 19.37
C ARG A 378 25.41 -19.03 18.20
N ASN A 379 25.77 -20.30 18.03
CA ASN A 379 25.22 -21.15 16.96
C ASN A 379 23.69 -21.21 17.01
N MET A 380 23.15 -21.49 18.21
CA MET A 380 21.71 -21.56 18.44
C MET A 380 21.02 -20.21 18.19
N PHE A 381 21.63 -19.11 18.61
CA PHE A 381 21.13 -17.76 18.38
C PHE A 381 21.03 -17.43 16.89
N ILE A 382 22.10 -17.67 16.13
CA ILE A 382 22.14 -17.44 14.67
C ILE A 382 21.07 -18.29 14.00
N LYS A 383 21.00 -19.58 14.33
CA LYS A 383 20.02 -20.51 13.79
C LYS A 383 18.59 -20.04 14.01
N ASN A 384 18.25 -19.65 15.24
CA ASN A 384 16.90 -19.19 15.58
C ASN A 384 16.56 -17.86 14.91
N THR A 385 17.51 -16.94 14.82
CA THR A 385 17.30 -15.61 14.25
C THR A 385 17.14 -15.67 12.73
N ILE A 386 17.93 -16.49 12.03
CA ILE A 386 17.80 -16.69 10.58
C ILE A 386 16.47 -17.38 10.25
N LYS A 387 16.08 -18.44 10.99
CA LYS A 387 14.76 -19.06 10.85
C LYS A 387 13.62 -18.08 11.09
N GLY A 388 13.76 -17.23 12.11
CA GLY A 388 12.79 -16.17 12.39
C GLY A 388 12.69 -15.14 11.26
N THR A 389 13.81 -14.81 10.63
CA THR A 389 13.88 -13.91 9.47
C THR A 389 13.21 -14.55 8.25
N GLN A 390 13.50 -15.83 7.97
CA GLN A 390 12.86 -16.63 6.92
C GLN A 390 11.34 -16.63 7.06
N LYS A 391 10.80 -16.95 8.26
CA LYS A 391 9.36 -16.94 8.53
C LYS A 391 8.73 -15.59 8.20
N LYS A 392 9.37 -14.48 8.58
CA LYS A 392 8.86 -13.13 8.33
C LYS A 392 8.94 -12.73 6.86
N LEU A 393 9.99 -13.12 6.14
CA LEU A 393 10.10 -12.89 4.70
C LEU A 393 9.04 -13.66 3.92
N GLN A 394 8.74 -14.90 4.31
CA GLN A 394 7.63 -15.68 3.74
C GLN A 394 6.26 -15.02 4.01
N GLN A 395 6.06 -14.48 5.22
CA GLN A 395 4.86 -13.69 5.54
C GLN A 395 4.75 -12.45 4.66
N LEU A 396 5.86 -11.70 4.47
CA LEU A 396 5.91 -10.55 3.57
C LEU A 396 5.61 -10.93 2.13
N GLN A 397 6.23 -11.99 1.61
CA GLN A 397 6.03 -12.48 0.25
C GLN A 397 4.55 -12.77 -0.01
N LYS A 398 3.91 -13.53 0.89
CA LYS A 398 2.49 -13.90 0.80
C LYS A 398 1.59 -12.66 0.88
N ALA A 399 1.82 -11.79 1.86
CA ALA A 399 1.02 -10.59 2.07
C ALA A 399 1.12 -9.61 0.88
N ALA A 400 2.34 -9.39 0.37
CA ALA A 400 2.60 -8.54 -0.78
C ALA A 400 2.02 -9.12 -2.08
N ALA A 401 2.08 -10.45 -2.28
CA ALA A 401 1.44 -11.10 -3.41
C ALA A 401 -0.08 -10.96 -3.37
N GLY A 402 -0.68 -11.09 -2.19
CA GLY A 402 -2.10 -10.81 -1.96
C GLY A 402 -2.48 -9.37 -2.30
N PHE A 403 -1.63 -8.40 -1.94
CA PHE A 403 -1.80 -6.99 -2.34
C PHE A 403 -1.76 -6.81 -3.85
N VAL A 404 -0.74 -7.36 -4.54
CA VAL A 404 -0.61 -7.25 -6.01
C VAL A 404 -1.84 -7.80 -6.70
N LYS A 405 -2.36 -8.96 -6.27
CA LYS A 405 -3.59 -9.52 -6.80
C LYS A 405 -4.80 -8.61 -6.56
N ALA A 406 -4.96 -8.11 -5.34
CA ALA A 406 -6.07 -7.25 -4.95
C ALA A 406 -6.08 -5.93 -5.74
N ILE A 407 -4.93 -5.25 -5.85
CA ILE A 407 -4.85 -3.96 -6.52
C ILE A 407 -5.02 -4.06 -8.04
N LEU A 408 -4.75 -5.22 -8.64
CA LEU A 408 -5.01 -5.48 -10.06
C LEU A 408 -6.45 -5.91 -10.33
N THR A 409 -7.21 -6.31 -9.31
CA THR A 409 -8.60 -6.76 -9.48
C THR A 409 -9.54 -5.55 -9.59
N GLU A 410 -10.26 -5.48 -10.71
CA GLU A 410 -11.37 -4.57 -10.93
C GLU A 410 -12.67 -5.40 -10.96
N THR A 411 -13.72 -4.93 -10.29
CA THR A 411 -14.99 -5.65 -10.24
C THR A 411 -16.08 -4.84 -10.92
N ASP A 412 -16.81 -5.50 -11.83
CA ASP A 412 -18.03 -4.92 -12.39
C ASP A 412 -19.16 -5.00 -11.36
N MET A 413 -19.56 -3.84 -10.86
CA MET A 413 -20.64 -3.70 -9.89
C MET A 413 -22.00 -4.16 -10.44
N LYS A 414 -22.16 -4.24 -11.77
CA LYS A 414 -23.39 -4.71 -12.41
C LYS A 414 -23.66 -6.20 -12.20
N THR A 415 -22.64 -6.97 -11.84
CA THR A 415 -22.72 -8.42 -11.64
C THR A 415 -22.85 -8.84 -10.16
N LEU A 416 -22.88 -7.90 -9.23
CA LEU A 416 -23.02 -8.16 -7.78
C LEU A 416 -24.50 -8.33 -7.34
N GLY A 417 -25.33 -8.91 -8.20
CA GLY A 417 -26.76 -9.16 -7.96
C GLY A 417 -27.07 -10.60 -7.65
#